data_AF-A0A3C1N6B2-F1
#
_entry.id   AF-A0A3C1N6B2-F1
#
_cell.length_a   1.000
_cell.length_b   1.000
_cell.length_c   1.000
_cell.angle_alpha   90.00
_cell.angle_beta   90.00
_cell.angle_gamma   90.00
#
_symmetry.space_group_name_H-M   'P 1'
#
loop_
_entity.id
_entity.type
_entity.pdbx_description
1 polymer ?
#
loop_
_entity_poly.entity_id
_entity_poly.type
_entity_poly.pdbx_seq_one_letter_code
_entity_poly.pdbx_strand_id
1 'polypeptide(L)' 'AIFEHTRTMFASNFPVDRLCVDFNTLYSGFQEIVCDLPPTQQDNLFFANARKFYRIPA' A
#
# COMPACT_ATOMS: atom_id res chain seq x y z
N ALA A 1 4.51 -10.28 12.95
CA ALA A 1 3.39 -10.36 11.99
C ALA A 1 3.58 -11.59 11.10
N ILE A 2 2.56 -12.04 10.35
CA ILE A 2 2.73 -13.19 9.41
C ILE A 2 3.55 -12.75 8.18
N PHE A 3 3.22 -11.59 7.61
CA PHE A 3 3.97 -10.95 6.54
C PHE A 3 4.42 -9.57 7.02
N GLU A 4 5.65 -9.51 7.53
CA GLU A 4 6.31 -8.26 7.95
C GLU A 4 6.19 -7.17 6.87
N HIS A 5 6.34 -5.89 7.28
CA HIS A 5 6.18 -4.73 6.39
C HIS A 5 7.10 -4.72 5.17
N THR A 6 8.14 -5.55 5.11
CA THR A 6 9.06 -5.69 3.96
C THR A 6 8.56 -6.67 2.89
N ARG A 7 7.39 -7.29 3.10
CA ARG A 7 6.78 -8.28 2.19
C ARG A 7 5.34 -7.93 1.79
N THR A 8 4.87 -6.74 2.10
CA THR A 8 3.48 -6.30 1.86
C THR A 8 3.47 -4.97 1.11
N MET A 9 2.45 -4.73 0.29
CA MET A 9 2.30 -3.49 -0.47
C MET A 9 0.82 -3.16 -0.68
N PHE A 10 0.51 -1.88 -0.86
CA PHE A 10 -0.82 -1.43 -1.26
C PHE A 10 -1.15 -1.90 -2.69
N ALA A 11 -2.41 -2.31 -2.89
CA ALA A 11 -2.98 -2.54 -4.21
C ALA A 11 -4.48 -2.20 -4.16
N SER A 12 -4.97 -1.46 -5.15
CA SER A 12 -6.33 -0.93 -5.13
C SER A 12 -7.38 -1.91 -5.64
N ASN A 13 -6.99 -2.93 -6.41
CA ASN A 13 -7.90 -3.80 -7.15
C ASN A 13 -8.88 -3.03 -8.08
N PHE A 14 -8.59 -1.77 -8.42
CA PHE A 14 -9.39 -1.01 -9.37
C PHE A 14 -9.22 -1.54 -10.79
N PRO A 15 -10.29 -1.57 -11.61
CA PRO A 15 -11.59 -0.95 -11.36
C PRO A 15 -12.64 -1.87 -10.70
N VAL A 16 -12.28 -3.08 -10.23
CA VAL A 16 -13.25 -4.01 -9.63
C VAL A 16 -13.82 -3.44 -8.32
N ASP A 17 -12.96 -2.89 -7.48
CA ASP A 17 -13.36 -2.35 -6.16
C ASP A 17 -14.25 -1.11 -6.23
N ARG A 18 -14.39 -0.47 -7.39
CA ARG A 18 -15.34 0.64 -7.59
C ARG A 18 -16.81 0.26 -7.33
N LEU A 19 -17.09 -1.04 -7.28
CA LEU A 19 -18.40 -1.58 -6.89
C LEU A 19 -18.72 -1.33 -5.41
N CYS A 20 -17.71 -1.13 -4.57
CA CYS A 20 -17.86 -1.01 -3.11
C CYS A 20 -17.38 0.34 -2.57
N VAL A 21 -16.34 0.95 -3.18
CA VAL A 21 -15.68 2.15 -2.65
C VAL A 21 -15.06 2.96 -3.79
N ASP A 22 -15.05 4.29 -3.67
CA ASP A 22 -14.28 5.13 -4.61
C ASP A 22 -12.78 5.10 -4.28
N PHE A 23 -11.94 5.48 -5.25
CA PHE A 23 -10.50 5.34 -5.11
C PHE A 23 -9.93 6.18 -3.96
N ASN A 24 -10.44 7.39 -3.76
CA ASN A 24 -9.92 8.28 -2.72
C ASN A 24 -10.25 7.74 -1.34
N THR A 25 -11.48 7.27 -1.14
CA THR A 25 -11.88 6.63 0.12
C THR A 25 -11.03 5.39 0.40
N LEU A 26 -10.76 4.54 -0.60
CA LEU A 26 -9.89 3.37 -0.43
C LEU A 26 -8.45 3.76 -0.06
N TYR A 27 -7.88 4.72 -0.79
CA TYR A 27 -6.49 5.13 -0.59
C TYR A 27 -6.31 5.82 0.77
N SER A 28 -7.18 6.78 1.11
CA SER A 28 -7.14 7.47 2.40
C SER A 28 -7.44 6.53 3.57
N GLY A 29 -8.34 5.55 3.40
CA GLY A 29 -8.55 4.50 4.41
C GLY A 29 -7.29 3.68 4.67
N PHE A 30 -6.53 3.33 3.62
CA PHE A 30 -5.24 2.65 3.81
C PHE A 30 -4.20 3.55 4.48
N GLN A 31 -4.16 4.85 4.16
CA GLN A 31 -3.31 5.83 4.86
C GLN A 31 -3.63 5.91 6.36
N GLU A 32 -4.91 5.91 6.73
CA GLU A 32 -5.35 5.92 8.12
C GLU A 32 -4.94 4.64 8.87
N ILE A 33 -5.10 3.46 8.25
CA ILE A 33 -4.71 2.17 8.85
C ILE A 33 -3.23 2.12 9.25
N VAL A 34 -2.36 2.78 8.46
CA VAL A 34 -0.90 2.70 8.62
C VAL A 34 -0.29 3.96 9.25
N CYS A 35 -1.11 4.90 9.71
CA CYS A 35 -0.65 6.24 10.12
C CYS A 35 0.32 6.21 11.32
N ASP A 36 0.15 5.26 12.24
CA ASP A 36 1.01 5.10 13.43
C ASP A 36 2.30 4.33 13.15
N LEU A 37 2.48 3.78 11.94
CA LEU A 37 3.71 3.07 11.58
C LEU A 37 4.86 4.06 11.36
N PRO A 38 6.11 3.66 11.68
CA PRO A 38 7.28 4.47 11.33
C PRO A 38 7.31 4.84 9.84
N PRO A 39 7.84 6.03 9.47
CA PRO A 39 7.86 6.48 8.07
C PRO A 39 8.52 5.47 7.11
N THR A 40 9.54 4.74 7.58
CA THR A 40 10.21 3.71 6.79
C THR A 40 9.32 2.50 6.52
N GLN A 41 8.38 2.18 7.40
CA GLN A 41 7.42 1.10 7.18
C GLN A 41 6.31 1.55 6.24
N GLN A 42 5.85 2.80 6.36
CA GLN A 42 4.90 3.38 5.40
C GLN A 42 5.51 3.40 3.98
N ASP A 43 6.77 3.84 3.83
CA ASP A 43 7.49 3.81 2.55
C ASP A 43 7.55 2.41 1.94
N ASN A 44 7.79 1.38 2.75
CA ASN A 44 7.75 -0.01 2.29
C ASN A 44 6.36 -0.39 1.73
N LEU A 45 5.28 -0.02 2.44
CA LEU A 45 3.90 -0.37 2.06
C LEU A 45 3.41 0.39 0.83
N PHE A 46 3.79 1.65 0.67
CA PHE A 46 3.34 2.50 -0.43
C PHE A 46 4.24 2.47 -1.66
N PHE A 47 5.53 2.16 -1.52
CA PHE A 47 6.49 2.38 -2.60
C PHE A 47 7.62 1.33 -2.67
N ALA A 48 8.47 1.25 -1.66
CA ALA A 48 9.76 0.57 -1.78
C ALA A 48 9.63 -0.94 -2.08
N ASN A 49 8.63 -1.62 -1.50
CA ASN A 49 8.41 -3.04 -1.77
C ASN A 49 7.94 -3.27 -3.21
N ALA A 50 6.99 -2.47 -3.70
CA ALA A 50 6.51 -2.59 -5.08
C ALA A 50 7.65 -2.32 -6.08
N ARG A 51 8.42 -1.24 -5.86
CA ARG A 51 9.59 -0.90 -6.68
C ARG A 51 10.62 -2.02 -6.70
N LYS A 52 10.99 -2.56 -5.53
CA LYS A 52 11.95 -3.67 -5.42
C LYS A 52 11.43 -4.95 -6.08
N PHE A 53 10.19 -5.32 -5.80
CA PHE A 53 9.59 -6.56 -6.27
C PHE A 53 9.43 -6.58 -7.79
N TYR A 54 8.89 -5.50 -8.36
CA TYR A 54 8.69 -5.34 -9.80
C TYR A 54 9.91 -4.80 -10.54
N ARG A 55 11.03 -4.52 -9.84
CA ARG A 55 12.28 -4.00 -10.41
C ARG A 55 12.08 -2.70 -11.20
N ILE A 56 11.25 -1.80 -10.67
CA ILE A 56 10.96 -0.51 -11.28
C ILE A 56 12.19 0.41 -11.13
N PRO A 57 12.66 1.06 -12.22
CA PRO A 57 13.82 1.96 -12.16
C PRO A 57 13.53 3.19 -11.30
N ALA A 58 14.61 3.86 -10.89
CA ALA A 58 14.55 5.15 -10.18
C ALA A 58 14.19 6.28 -11.14
#